data_AF-A0A924BMA1-F1
#
_entry.id   AF-A0A924BMA1-F1
#
_cell.length_a   1.000
_cell.length_b   1.000
_cell.length_c   1.000
_cell.angle_alpha   90.00
_cell.angle_beta   90.00
_cell.angle_gamma   90.00
#
_symmetry.space_group_name_H-M   'P 1'
#
loop_
_entity.id
_entity.type
_entity.pdbx_description
1 polymer ?
#
loop_
_entity_poly.entity_id
_entity_poly.type
_entity_poly.pdbx_seq_one_letter_code
_entity_poly.pdbx_strand_id
1 'polypeptide(L)'
;MKLSHLLVLPDVLVSFETAQWPRERVVDSADFPNVVSRFVQVLGPGISDGKMAERVIAFFENRFKVQPDVSAMAGRLQQVATRLSSGLATWVPRIDSPSGVIRVVGTAGSGKTQLALRLLRDADAQGQKAAYICFNRALADHMARVAPVRTPAETFHEFALRFARRSGRVVDFGMTTAFQGLADHCVEAIGVAEPDLDLVVLDKVQDLQPEWVQAMLMRLRPGGRAVLLEDPAQQLYQDRAQFDIADAVTISSNENFRSPHALVRLINGLRLTDSEVDALSPHEGEMPDPIVCQRPEAIGDCTV
;
A
#
# COMPACT_ATOMS: atom_id res chain seq x y z
N MET A 1 -24.83 6.65 -23.22
CA MET A 1 -25.55 7.75 -22.55
C MET A 1 -25.36 9.00 -23.39
N LYS A 2 -26.43 9.60 -23.91
CA LYS A 2 -26.35 10.79 -24.77
C LYS A 2 -26.53 12.02 -23.87
N LEU A 3 -25.50 12.84 -23.75
CA LEU A 3 -25.53 14.06 -22.94
C LEU A 3 -26.11 15.20 -23.79
N SER A 4 -27.23 15.77 -23.35
CA SER A 4 -27.82 16.97 -23.95
C SER A 4 -27.45 18.19 -23.09
N HIS A 5 -27.09 19.29 -23.74
CA HIS A 5 -26.76 20.56 -23.09
C HIS A 5 -27.41 21.72 -23.83
N LEU A 6 -27.81 22.74 -23.08
CA LEU A 6 -28.37 23.99 -23.58
C LEU A 6 -27.59 25.14 -22.97
N LEU A 7 -27.31 26.17 -23.77
CA LEU A 7 -26.77 27.45 -23.27
C LEU A 7 -27.94 28.33 -22.88
N VAL A 8 -27.98 28.79 -21.64
CA VAL A 8 -29.06 29.64 -21.11
C VAL A 8 -28.52 31.03 -20.80
N LEU A 9 -29.07 32.04 -21.47
CA LEU A 9 -28.69 33.44 -21.37
C LEU A 9 -29.96 34.25 -21.02
N PRO A 10 -30.33 34.33 -19.73
CA PRO A 10 -31.63 34.85 -19.30
C PRO A 10 -31.85 36.33 -19.64
N ASP A 11 -30.77 37.11 -19.71
CA ASP A 11 -30.82 38.57 -19.84
C ASP A 11 -30.38 39.07 -21.22
N VAL A 12 -30.00 38.16 -22.14
CA VAL A 12 -29.40 38.51 -23.42
C VAL A 12 -30.23 37.95 -24.56
N LEU A 13 -30.53 38.77 -25.57
CA LEU A 13 -31.13 38.33 -26.83
C LEU A 13 -30.04 37.92 -27.80
N VAL A 14 -30.09 36.70 -28.34
CA VAL A 14 -29.04 36.17 -29.21
C VAL A 14 -29.39 36.42 -30.67
N SER A 15 -28.52 37.12 -31.39
CA SER A 15 -28.78 37.53 -32.78
C SER A 15 -28.23 36.55 -33.84
N PHE A 16 -27.27 35.69 -33.50
CA PHE A 16 -26.59 34.80 -34.44
C PHE A 16 -26.25 33.46 -33.79
N GLU A 17 -26.28 32.38 -34.58
CA GLU A 17 -25.86 31.04 -34.16
C GLU A 17 -24.43 30.70 -34.61
N THR A 18 -23.84 29.68 -34.00
CA THR A 18 -22.52 29.17 -34.38
C THR A 18 -22.56 27.65 -34.56
N ALA A 19 -21.57 27.08 -35.24
CA ALA A 19 -21.47 25.61 -35.36
C ALA A 19 -21.37 24.90 -34.00
N GLN A 20 -20.85 25.58 -32.97
CA GLN A 20 -20.78 25.07 -31.61
C GLN A 20 -22.09 25.25 -30.84
N TRP A 21 -22.88 26.28 -31.18
CA TRP A 21 -24.14 26.63 -30.55
C TRP A 21 -25.21 26.92 -31.60
N PRO A 22 -25.83 25.88 -32.18
CA PRO A 22 -26.96 26.04 -33.09
C PRO A 22 -28.15 26.62 -32.32
N ARG A 23 -29.03 27.38 -33.00
CA ARG A 23 -30.14 28.13 -32.36
C ARG A 23 -31.02 27.25 -31.47
N GLU A 24 -31.26 26.01 -31.88
CA GLU A 24 -32.02 24.99 -31.15
C GLU A 24 -31.44 24.69 -29.75
N ARG A 25 -30.13 24.90 -29.54
CA ARG A 25 -29.43 24.67 -28.26
C ARG A 25 -29.23 25.93 -27.39
N VAL A 26 -29.74 27.08 -27.82
CA VAL A 26 -29.57 28.36 -27.10
C VAL A 26 -30.92 28.87 -26.61
N VAL A 27 -31.07 29.04 -25.29
CA VAL A 27 -32.21 29.70 -24.64
C VAL A 27 -31.79 31.13 -24.29
N ASP A 28 -32.33 32.10 -25.01
CA ASP A 28 -32.05 33.52 -24.80
C ASP A 28 -33.17 34.19 -23.99
N SER A 29 -33.08 35.50 -23.78
CA SER A 29 -34.04 36.25 -22.96
C SER A 29 -35.48 36.21 -23.51
N ALA A 30 -35.68 36.03 -24.81
CA ALA A 30 -37.01 35.88 -25.41
C ALA A 30 -37.58 34.47 -25.18
N ASP A 31 -36.72 33.46 -25.15
CA ASP A 31 -37.11 32.06 -24.90
C ASP A 31 -37.28 31.75 -23.41
N PHE A 32 -36.64 32.52 -22.53
CA PHE A 32 -36.53 32.24 -21.10
C PHE A 32 -37.87 32.05 -20.38
N PRO A 33 -38.93 32.83 -20.65
CA PRO A 33 -40.25 32.59 -20.06
C PRO A 33 -40.81 31.18 -20.32
N ASN A 34 -40.37 30.52 -21.39
CA ASN A 34 -40.81 29.18 -21.80
C ASN A 34 -39.71 28.11 -21.61
N VAL A 35 -38.68 28.39 -20.80
CA VAL A 35 -37.50 27.50 -20.63
C VAL A 35 -37.89 26.09 -20.18
N VAL A 36 -38.88 25.96 -19.31
CA VAL A 36 -39.35 24.66 -18.80
C VAL A 36 -39.90 23.79 -19.93
N SER A 37 -40.77 24.34 -20.76
CA SER A 37 -41.34 23.64 -21.92
C SER A 37 -40.24 23.18 -22.88
N ARG A 38 -39.22 24.02 -23.06
CA ARG A 38 -38.07 23.70 -23.92
C ARG A 38 -37.21 22.58 -23.35
N PHE A 39 -36.98 22.57 -22.03
CA PHE A 39 -36.27 21.48 -21.37
C PHE A 39 -37.03 20.16 -21.49
N VAL A 40 -38.35 20.17 -21.33
CA VAL A 40 -39.20 18.97 -21.50
C VAL A 40 -39.17 18.47 -22.95
N GLN A 41 -39.13 19.35 -23.95
CA GLN A 41 -39.00 18.93 -25.36
C GLN A 41 -37.65 18.28 -25.67
N VAL A 42 -36.56 18.78 -25.07
CA VAL A 42 -35.19 18.29 -25.36
C VAL A 42 -34.83 17.06 -24.54
N LEU A 43 -35.26 17.00 -23.28
CA LEU A 43 -34.89 15.95 -22.32
C LEU A 43 -35.99 14.91 -22.10
N GLY A 44 -37.21 15.18 -22.58
CA GLY A 44 -38.41 14.40 -22.30
C GLY A 44 -39.04 14.74 -20.94
N PRO A 45 -40.14 14.05 -20.57
CA PRO A 45 -40.90 14.32 -19.34
C PRO A 45 -40.16 13.95 -18.04
N GLY A 46 -38.98 13.32 -18.14
CA GLY A 46 -38.23 12.84 -16.98
C GLY A 46 -38.87 11.63 -16.30
N ILE A 47 -38.38 11.29 -15.11
CA ILE A 47 -38.88 10.19 -14.26
C ILE A 47 -39.49 10.81 -13.01
N SER A 48 -40.74 10.45 -12.68
CA SER A 48 -41.41 10.89 -11.46
C SER A 48 -40.91 10.10 -10.25
N ASP A 49 -39.68 10.40 -9.80
CA ASP A 49 -39.12 9.93 -8.53
C ASP A 49 -38.89 11.14 -7.61
N GLY A 50 -39.71 11.24 -6.55
CA GLY A 50 -39.65 12.34 -5.59
C GLY A 50 -38.26 12.50 -4.94
N LYS A 51 -37.52 11.40 -4.73
CA LYS A 51 -36.17 11.47 -4.16
C LYS A 51 -35.15 12.04 -5.14
N MET A 52 -35.32 11.78 -6.45
CA MET A 52 -34.44 12.34 -7.48
C MET A 52 -34.70 13.84 -7.66
N ALA A 53 -35.98 14.26 -7.65
CA ALA A 53 -36.35 15.67 -7.73
C ALA A 53 -35.72 16.49 -6.59
N GLU A 54 -35.80 16.01 -5.35
CA GLU A 54 -35.15 16.65 -4.20
C GLU A 54 -33.63 16.77 -4.35
N ARG A 55 -32.96 15.75 -4.91
CA ARG A 55 -31.51 15.78 -5.15
C ARG A 55 -31.11 16.79 -6.24
N VAL A 56 -31.90 16.91 -7.30
CA VAL A 56 -31.66 17.90 -8.37
C VAL A 56 -31.89 19.32 -7.86
N ILE A 57 -32.95 19.54 -7.08
CA ILE A 57 -33.20 20.83 -6.42
C ILE A 57 -32.04 21.19 -5.48
N ALA A 58 -31.59 20.26 -4.63
CA ALA A 58 -30.45 20.48 -3.75
C ALA A 58 -29.15 20.82 -4.51
N PHE A 59 -28.97 20.30 -5.73
CA PHE A 59 -27.84 20.64 -6.62
C PHE A 59 -27.93 22.08 -7.11
N PHE A 60 -29.09 22.50 -7.64
CA PHE A 60 -29.29 23.88 -8.12
C PHE A 60 -29.33 24.91 -6.99
N GLU A 61 -29.83 24.54 -5.81
CA GLU A 61 -29.76 25.36 -4.60
C GLU A 61 -28.34 25.45 -4.01
N ASN A 62 -27.35 24.82 -4.65
CA ASN A 62 -25.96 24.77 -4.19
C ASN A 62 -25.83 24.21 -2.74
N ARG A 63 -26.79 23.37 -2.33
CA ARG A 63 -26.80 22.69 -1.01
C ARG A 63 -25.92 21.44 -0.99
N PHE A 64 -25.23 21.15 -2.09
CA PHE A 64 -24.14 20.18 -2.11
C PHE A 64 -22.91 20.82 -1.47
N LYS A 65 -22.53 20.31 -0.29
CA LYS A 65 -21.14 20.39 0.16
C LYS A 65 -20.29 19.73 -0.92
N VAL A 66 -19.56 20.51 -1.71
CA VAL A 66 -18.51 20.00 -2.59
C VAL A 66 -17.47 19.36 -1.68
N GLN A 67 -17.63 18.08 -1.37
CA GLN A 67 -16.56 17.31 -0.76
C GLN A 67 -15.59 16.99 -1.88
N PRO A 68 -14.32 17.41 -1.81
CA PRO A 68 -13.31 16.95 -2.74
C PRO A 68 -13.35 15.42 -2.75
N ASP A 69 -13.28 14.81 -3.93
CA ASP A 69 -13.21 13.36 -4.05
C ASP A 69 -11.94 12.88 -3.33
N VAL A 70 -12.11 12.48 -2.07
CA VAL A 70 -11.05 12.04 -1.16
C VAL A 70 -10.32 10.85 -1.77
N SER A 71 -11.00 10.00 -2.53
CA SER A 71 -10.41 8.84 -3.21
C SER A 71 -9.50 9.27 -4.36
N ALA A 72 -9.91 10.23 -5.19
CA ALA A 72 -9.05 10.78 -6.25
C ALA A 72 -7.83 11.54 -5.71
N MET A 73 -8.00 12.26 -4.59
CA MET A 73 -6.90 12.94 -3.91
C MET A 73 -5.94 11.96 -3.24
N ALA A 74 -6.46 10.97 -2.50
CA ALA A 74 -5.67 9.90 -1.89
C ALA A 74 -4.89 9.10 -2.94
N GLY A 75 -5.51 8.78 -4.09
CA GLY A 75 -4.86 8.10 -5.20
C GLY A 75 -3.67 8.88 -5.77
N ARG A 76 -3.82 10.21 -5.98
CA ARG A 76 -2.72 11.07 -6.45
C ARG A 76 -1.60 11.19 -5.43
N LEU A 77 -1.93 11.35 -4.15
CA LEU A 77 -0.93 11.39 -3.07
C LEU A 77 -0.17 10.07 -2.97
N GLN A 78 -0.86 8.94 -3.06
CA GLN A 78 -0.24 7.62 -3.07
C GLN A 78 0.69 7.43 -4.28
N GLN A 79 0.32 7.88 -5.47
CA GLN A 79 1.19 7.84 -6.66
C GLN A 79 2.46 8.67 -6.48
N VAL A 80 2.34 9.89 -5.94
CA VAL A 80 3.50 10.77 -5.70
C VAL A 80 4.41 10.17 -4.61
N ALA A 81 3.84 9.71 -3.50
CA ALA A 81 4.58 9.02 -2.44
C ALA A 81 5.31 7.77 -2.98
N THR A 82 4.66 7.01 -3.86
CA THR A 82 5.27 5.84 -4.52
C THR A 82 6.46 6.22 -5.39
N ARG A 83 6.37 7.35 -6.11
CA ARG A 83 7.48 7.86 -6.93
C ARG A 83 8.64 8.37 -6.06
N LEU A 84 8.35 9.08 -4.97
CA LEU A 84 9.39 9.65 -4.10
C LEU A 84 10.12 8.57 -3.29
N SER A 85 9.38 7.54 -2.84
CA SER A 85 9.95 6.39 -2.11
C SER A 85 10.73 5.41 -2.99
N SER A 86 11.03 5.75 -4.25
CA SER A 86 11.82 4.91 -5.15
C SER A 86 13.31 4.90 -4.82
N GLY A 87 13.78 5.74 -3.88
CA GLY A 87 15.21 5.87 -3.53
C GLY A 87 15.85 4.52 -3.20
N LEU A 88 15.26 3.77 -2.26
CA LEU A 88 15.71 2.43 -1.91
C LEU A 88 15.67 1.48 -3.12
N ALA A 89 14.56 1.47 -3.87
CA ALA A 89 14.40 0.65 -5.07
C ALA A 89 15.38 1.01 -6.21
N THR A 90 15.99 2.19 -6.16
CA THR A 90 16.95 2.67 -7.17
C THR A 90 18.38 2.30 -6.79
N TRP A 91 18.76 2.52 -5.52
CA TRP A 91 20.14 2.41 -5.07
C TRP A 91 20.47 1.04 -4.50
N VAL A 92 19.58 0.41 -3.73
CA VAL A 92 19.86 -0.89 -3.11
C VAL A 92 20.24 -1.95 -4.15
N PRO A 93 19.55 -2.10 -5.30
CA PRO A 93 19.96 -3.07 -6.32
C PRO A 93 21.40 -2.90 -6.83
N ARG A 94 21.94 -1.67 -6.76
CA ARG A 94 23.28 -1.29 -7.25
C ARG A 94 24.39 -1.45 -6.21
N ILE A 95 24.03 -1.75 -4.98
CA ILE A 95 24.99 -1.99 -3.90
C ILE A 95 25.45 -3.44 -3.98
N ASP A 96 26.77 -3.61 -4.03
CA ASP A 96 27.42 -4.90 -3.96
C ASP A 96 27.71 -5.25 -2.49
N SER A 97 27.47 -6.51 -2.12
CA SER A 97 27.73 -7.04 -0.79
C SER A 97 28.56 -8.31 -0.93
N PRO A 98 29.77 -8.38 -0.33
CA PRO A 98 30.61 -9.57 -0.42
C PRO A 98 29.93 -10.85 0.09
N SER A 99 29.07 -10.73 1.11
CA SER A 99 28.28 -11.84 1.65
C SER A 99 27.02 -12.17 0.81
N GLY A 100 26.67 -11.31 -0.15
CA GLY A 100 25.38 -11.34 -0.83
C GLY A 100 24.21 -10.87 0.03
N VAL A 101 24.45 -10.49 1.30
CA VAL A 101 23.40 -10.09 2.24
C VAL A 101 23.38 -8.57 2.41
N ILE A 102 22.19 -7.98 2.23
CA ILE A 102 21.94 -6.56 2.50
C ILE A 102 20.79 -6.44 3.51
N ARG A 103 21.04 -5.67 4.55
CA ARG A 103 20.08 -5.34 5.61
C ARG A 103 19.61 -3.90 5.43
N VAL A 104 18.32 -3.69 5.27
CA VAL A 104 17.70 -2.37 5.08
C VAL A 104 16.84 -2.05 6.30
N VAL A 105 17.38 -1.19 7.16
CA VAL A 105 16.70 -0.65 8.35
C VAL A 105 16.00 0.63 7.93
N GLY A 106 14.70 0.58 7.69
CA GLY A 106 13.95 1.73 7.21
C GLY A 106 12.75 2.03 8.09
N THR A 107 12.42 3.31 8.29
CA THR A 107 11.17 3.69 8.96
C THR A 107 9.92 3.33 8.13
N ALA A 108 8.74 3.46 8.72
CA ALA A 108 7.47 3.35 8.02
C ALA A 108 7.44 4.32 6.83
N GLY A 109 7.04 3.83 5.64
CA GLY A 109 6.92 4.71 4.48
C GLY A 109 8.23 5.05 3.76
N SER A 110 9.36 4.42 4.12
CA SER A 110 10.65 4.62 3.44
C SER A 110 10.77 3.97 2.06
N GLY A 111 9.82 3.10 1.69
CA GLY A 111 9.81 2.43 0.37
C GLY A 111 10.29 0.99 0.37
N LYS A 112 10.48 0.34 1.53
CA LYS A 112 10.87 -1.08 1.66
C LYS A 112 10.05 -2.03 0.78
N THR A 113 8.72 -1.91 0.80
CA THR A 113 7.83 -2.75 -0.03
C THR A 113 8.03 -2.52 -1.53
N GLN A 114 8.34 -1.28 -1.95
CA GLN A 114 8.64 -0.96 -3.35
C GLN A 114 9.99 -1.54 -3.77
N LEU A 115 10.99 -1.51 -2.87
CA LEU A 115 12.25 -2.19 -3.06
C LEU A 115 12.04 -3.71 -3.22
N ALA A 116 11.25 -4.35 -2.35
CA ALA A 116 10.91 -5.77 -2.47
C ALA A 116 10.34 -6.09 -3.86
N LEU A 117 9.30 -5.37 -4.28
CA LEU A 117 8.66 -5.56 -5.58
C LEU A 117 9.63 -5.38 -6.75
N ARG A 118 10.51 -4.38 -6.66
CA ARG A 118 11.53 -4.14 -7.68
C ARG A 118 12.49 -5.31 -7.80
N LEU A 119 13.01 -5.80 -6.67
CA LEU A 119 13.95 -6.93 -6.65
C LEU A 119 13.32 -8.21 -7.22
N LEU A 120 12.08 -8.51 -6.82
CA LEU A 120 11.37 -9.71 -7.30
C LEU A 120 11.10 -9.64 -8.82
N ARG A 121 10.77 -8.45 -9.34
CA ARG A 121 10.57 -8.24 -10.79
C ARG A 121 11.87 -8.34 -11.57
N ASP A 122 12.95 -7.76 -11.05
CA ASP A 122 14.26 -7.84 -11.69
C ASP A 122 14.76 -9.29 -11.75
N ALA A 123 14.56 -10.06 -10.68
CA ALA A 123 14.90 -11.48 -10.64
C ALA A 123 14.06 -12.31 -11.63
N ASP A 124 12.74 -12.10 -11.69
CA ASP A 124 11.87 -12.79 -12.65
C ASP A 124 12.26 -12.46 -14.10
N ALA A 125 12.58 -11.20 -14.40
CA ALA A 125 13.06 -10.77 -15.72
C ALA A 125 14.39 -11.42 -16.11
N GLN A 126 15.23 -11.76 -15.13
CA GLN A 126 16.49 -12.49 -15.32
C GLN A 126 16.33 -14.02 -15.31
N GLY A 127 15.10 -14.53 -15.12
CA GLY A 127 14.82 -15.96 -15.00
C GLY A 127 15.35 -16.59 -13.72
N GLN A 128 15.70 -15.78 -12.72
CA GLN A 128 16.22 -16.20 -11.42
C GLN A 128 15.11 -16.78 -10.54
N LYS A 129 15.48 -17.73 -9.67
CA LYS A 129 14.59 -18.25 -8.63
C LYS A 129 14.61 -17.30 -7.43
N ALA A 130 13.49 -16.61 -7.21
CA ALA A 130 13.31 -15.70 -6.09
C ALA A 130 12.23 -16.19 -5.11
N ALA A 131 12.30 -15.75 -3.85
CA ALA A 131 11.23 -15.91 -2.88
C ALA A 131 11.07 -14.65 -2.03
N TYR A 132 9.83 -14.37 -1.63
CA TYR A 132 9.48 -13.35 -0.65
C TYR A 132 8.86 -14.00 0.58
N ILE A 133 9.40 -13.71 1.76
CA ILE A 133 8.91 -14.25 3.03
C ILE A 133 8.68 -13.12 4.03
N CYS A 134 7.57 -13.17 4.75
CA CYS A 134 7.31 -12.31 5.89
C CYS A 134 6.56 -13.07 6.99
N PHE A 135 6.26 -12.42 8.12
CA PHE A 135 5.40 -13.00 9.15
C PHE A 135 3.91 -12.76 8.87
N ASN A 136 3.55 -11.55 8.43
CA ASN A 136 2.18 -11.08 8.37
C ASN A 136 1.40 -11.61 7.15
N ARG A 137 0.26 -12.27 7.39
CA ARG A 137 -0.61 -12.84 6.34
C ARG A 137 -1.15 -11.80 5.36
N ALA A 138 -1.63 -10.65 5.84
CA ALA A 138 -2.18 -9.61 4.97
C ALA A 138 -1.11 -9.03 4.03
N LEU A 139 0.13 -8.90 4.52
CA LEU A 139 1.27 -8.49 3.72
C LEU A 139 1.65 -9.54 2.67
N ALA A 140 1.71 -10.82 3.06
CA ALA A 140 1.96 -11.92 2.15
C ALA A 140 0.89 -12.00 1.04
N ASP A 141 -0.39 -11.96 1.41
CA ASP A 141 -1.51 -11.97 0.46
C ASP A 141 -1.48 -10.76 -0.49
N HIS A 142 -1.13 -9.58 0.02
CA HIS A 142 -0.92 -8.41 -0.83
C HIS A 142 0.22 -8.65 -1.81
N MET A 143 1.40 -9.04 -1.32
CA MET A 143 2.58 -9.26 -2.14
C MET A 143 2.35 -10.34 -3.20
N ALA A 144 1.67 -11.44 -2.88
CA ALA A 144 1.30 -12.49 -3.82
C ALA A 144 0.44 -12.01 -5.00
N ARG A 145 -0.34 -10.93 -4.82
CA ARG A 145 -1.13 -10.33 -5.91
C ARG A 145 -0.31 -9.44 -6.85
N VAL A 146 0.79 -8.87 -6.37
CA VAL A 146 1.55 -7.84 -7.11
C VAL A 146 2.96 -8.27 -7.52
N ALA A 147 3.50 -9.32 -6.92
CA ALA A 147 4.75 -9.98 -7.30
C ALA A 147 4.58 -10.79 -8.60
N PRO A 148 5.68 -11.11 -9.31
CA PRO A 148 5.62 -11.99 -10.47
C PRO A 148 5.05 -13.36 -10.14
N VAL A 149 4.28 -13.95 -11.07
CA VAL A 149 3.57 -15.23 -10.88
C VAL A 149 4.50 -16.39 -10.50
N ARG A 150 5.75 -16.35 -10.97
CA ARG A 150 6.75 -17.40 -10.72
C ARG A 150 7.44 -17.26 -9.35
N THR A 151 7.22 -16.15 -8.66
CA THR A 151 7.90 -15.81 -7.42
C THR A 151 6.95 -16.01 -6.23
N PRO A 152 7.15 -17.05 -5.40
CA PRO A 152 6.33 -17.23 -4.21
C PRO A 152 6.49 -16.04 -3.26
N ALA A 153 5.34 -15.50 -2.83
CA ALA A 153 5.24 -14.53 -1.75
C ALA A 153 4.28 -15.08 -0.71
N GLU A 154 4.80 -15.48 0.43
CA GLU A 154 4.05 -16.24 1.42
C GLU A 154 4.57 -15.92 2.83
N THR A 155 3.81 -16.28 3.85
CA THR A 155 4.34 -16.22 5.22
C THR A 155 5.37 -17.34 5.44
N PHE A 156 6.25 -17.20 6.43
CA PHE A 156 7.18 -18.29 6.80
C PHE A 156 6.43 -19.60 7.10
N HIS A 157 5.28 -19.53 7.80
CA HIS A 157 4.48 -20.70 8.14
C HIS A 157 3.77 -21.32 6.93
N GLU A 158 3.34 -20.53 5.95
CA GLU A 158 2.82 -21.06 4.68
C GLU A 158 3.90 -21.80 3.91
N PHE A 159 5.10 -21.22 3.84
CA PHE A 159 6.26 -21.86 3.25
C PHE A 159 6.57 -23.18 3.95
N ALA A 160 6.67 -23.17 5.28
CA ALA A 160 6.97 -24.35 6.07
C ALA A 160 5.91 -25.44 5.87
N LEU A 161 4.62 -25.08 5.83
CA LEU A 161 3.52 -26.02 5.57
C LEU A 161 3.62 -26.64 4.18
N ARG A 162 3.89 -25.82 3.16
CA ARG A 162 4.07 -26.27 1.78
C ARG A 162 5.28 -27.18 1.65
N PHE A 163 6.36 -26.89 2.36
CA PHE A 163 7.56 -27.70 2.42
C PHE A 163 7.28 -29.06 3.08
N ALA A 164 6.67 -29.07 4.27
CA ALA A 164 6.30 -30.30 5.00
C ALA A 164 5.36 -31.20 4.18
N ARG A 165 4.38 -30.63 3.48
CA ARG A 165 3.50 -31.39 2.59
C ARG A 165 4.24 -32.03 1.43
N ARG A 166 5.25 -31.35 0.88
CA ARG A 166 6.09 -31.90 -0.20
C ARG A 166 7.01 -33.02 0.28
N SER A 167 7.42 -33.03 1.55
CA SER A 167 8.17 -34.12 2.16
C SER A 167 7.27 -35.29 2.62
N GLY A 168 5.97 -35.26 2.32
CA GLY A 168 5.02 -36.31 2.69
C GLY A 168 4.58 -36.27 4.15
N ARG A 169 4.94 -35.22 4.90
CA ARG A 169 4.57 -35.06 6.30
C ARG A 169 3.16 -34.52 6.45
N VAL A 170 2.36 -35.20 7.26
CA VAL A 170 1.03 -34.72 7.67
C VAL A 170 1.19 -33.86 8.91
N VAL A 171 0.55 -32.69 8.91
CA VAL A 171 0.57 -31.75 10.03
C VAL A 171 -0.79 -31.82 10.73
N ASP A 172 -0.78 -32.16 12.02
CA ASP A 172 -1.97 -32.16 12.86
C ASP A 172 -2.14 -30.78 13.53
N PHE A 173 -3.07 -29.97 13.01
CA PHE A 173 -3.39 -28.66 13.55
C PHE A 173 -4.23 -28.69 14.84
N GLY A 174 -4.61 -29.88 15.32
CA GLY A 174 -5.21 -30.05 16.64
C GLY A 174 -4.20 -29.91 17.79
N MET A 175 -2.90 -30.04 17.50
CA MET A 175 -1.85 -29.88 18.49
C MET A 175 -1.51 -28.40 18.74
N THR A 176 -1.36 -28.02 20.01
CA THR A 176 -0.93 -26.66 20.39
C THR A 176 0.48 -26.32 19.89
N THR A 177 1.31 -27.33 19.64
CA THR A 177 2.68 -27.21 19.13
C THR A 177 2.78 -27.33 17.62
N ALA A 178 1.66 -27.42 16.89
CA ALA A 178 1.66 -27.69 15.45
C ALA A 178 2.52 -26.68 14.65
N PHE A 179 2.40 -25.39 14.94
CA PHE A 179 3.15 -24.34 14.26
C PHE A 179 4.65 -24.36 14.62
N GLN A 180 4.98 -24.61 15.89
CA GLN A 180 6.37 -24.75 16.32
C GLN A 180 7.04 -25.96 15.67
N GLY A 181 6.40 -27.14 15.76
CA GLY A 181 6.93 -28.35 15.14
C GLY A 181 7.02 -28.27 13.61
N LEU A 182 6.15 -27.45 12.98
CA LEU A 182 6.24 -27.15 11.56
C LEU A 182 7.46 -26.27 11.24
N ALA A 183 7.69 -25.22 12.02
CA ALA A 183 8.83 -24.33 11.87
C ALA A 183 10.15 -25.09 12.10
N ASP A 184 10.25 -25.86 13.18
CA ASP A 184 11.44 -26.66 13.53
C ASP A 184 11.78 -27.63 12.41
N HIS A 185 10.79 -28.41 11.94
CA HIS A 185 11.00 -29.34 10.84
C HIS A 185 11.48 -28.63 9.56
N CYS A 186 10.92 -27.45 9.27
CA CYS A 186 11.31 -26.68 8.11
C CYS A 186 12.77 -26.19 8.21
N VAL A 187 13.17 -25.67 9.37
CA VAL A 187 14.55 -25.22 9.63
C VAL A 187 15.53 -26.38 9.49
N GLU A 188 15.24 -27.52 10.13
CA GLU A 188 16.06 -28.73 10.06
C GLU A 188 16.23 -29.22 8.62
N ALA A 189 15.13 -29.31 7.88
CA ALA A 189 15.16 -29.83 6.52
C ALA A 189 15.89 -28.92 5.54
N ILE A 190 15.83 -27.59 5.74
CA ILE A 190 16.65 -26.66 4.94
C ILE A 190 18.13 -26.82 5.26
N GLY A 191 18.49 -27.05 6.52
CA GLY A 191 19.90 -27.22 6.94
C GLY A 191 20.64 -28.37 6.24
N VAL A 192 19.92 -29.33 5.65
CA VAL A 192 20.48 -30.46 4.89
C VAL A 192 20.15 -30.43 3.39
N ALA A 193 19.35 -29.46 2.94
CA ALA A 193 18.96 -29.34 1.54
C ALA A 193 19.99 -28.55 0.72
N GLU A 194 20.07 -28.83 -0.58
CA GLU A 194 20.86 -28.00 -1.48
C GLU A 194 20.22 -26.61 -1.66
N PRO A 195 21.03 -25.54 -1.74
CA PRO A 195 20.52 -24.20 -1.98
C PRO A 195 19.78 -24.07 -3.33
N ASP A 196 18.60 -23.44 -3.31
CA ASP A 196 17.69 -23.42 -4.45
C ASP A 196 17.27 -22.01 -4.92
N LEU A 197 17.70 -20.95 -4.24
CA LEU A 197 17.36 -19.56 -4.54
C LEU A 197 18.55 -18.77 -5.05
N ASP A 198 18.29 -17.90 -6.03
CA ASP A 198 19.19 -16.83 -6.46
C ASP A 198 18.90 -15.52 -5.69
N LEU A 199 17.65 -15.32 -5.23
CA LEU A 199 17.22 -14.16 -4.44
C LEU A 199 16.25 -14.58 -3.32
N VAL A 200 16.45 -14.04 -2.12
CA VAL A 200 15.42 -14.03 -1.07
C VAL A 200 15.20 -12.62 -0.53
N VAL A 201 13.93 -12.20 -0.46
CA VAL A 201 13.53 -10.97 0.22
C VAL A 201 12.80 -11.36 1.50
N LEU A 202 13.32 -10.93 2.64
CA LEU A 202 12.70 -11.12 3.94
C LEU A 202 12.15 -9.77 4.39
N ASP A 203 10.83 -9.63 4.51
CA ASP A 203 10.19 -8.38 4.96
C ASP A 203 9.65 -8.53 6.38
N LYS A 204 9.66 -7.41 7.12
CA LYS A 204 9.33 -7.35 8.55
C LYS A 204 10.19 -8.32 9.36
N VAL A 205 11.49 -8.29 9.14
CA VAL A 205 12.44 -9.23 9.74
C VAL A 205 12.44 -9.18 11.27
N GLN A 206 12.14 -8.03 11.87
CA GLN A 206 11.96 -7.90 13.32
C GLN A 206 10.81 -8.76 13.89
N ASP A 207 9.89 -9.22 13.05
CA ASP A 207 8.77 -10.09 13.44
C ASP A 207 9.08 -11.59 13.22
N LEU A 208 10.24 -11.94 12.64
CA LEU A 208 10.67 -13.31 12.36
C LEU A 208 11.67 -13.79 13.42
N GLN A 209 11.65 -15.10 13.72
CA GLN A 209 12.69 -15.70 14.58
C GLN A 209 14.04 -15.73 13.86
N PRO A 210 15.17 -15.52 14.58
CA PRO A 210 16.51 -15.57 13.99
C PRO A 210 16.79 -16.88 13.24
N GLU A 211 16.32 -18.02 13.77
CA GLU A 211 16.54 -19.33 13.15
C GLU A 211 15.80 -19.47 11.82
N TRP A 212 14.64 -18.82 11.69
CA TRP A 212 13.86 -18.81 10.44
C TRP A 212 14.58 -17.99 9.38
N VAL A 213 15.12 -16.84 9.77
CA VAL A 213 15.91 -15.97 8.90
C VAL A 213 17.15 -16.71 8.43
N GLN A 214 17.90 -17.32 9.35
CA GLN A 214 19.08 -18.10 9.03
C GLN A 214 18.75 -19.27 8.08
N ALA A 215 17.64 -19.98 8.30
CA ALA A 215 17.18 -21.02 7.39
C ALA A 215 16.91 -20.47 5.99
N MET A 216 16.27 -19.31 5.86
CA MET A 216 16.04 -18.71 4.53
C MET A 216 17.34 -18.30 3.83
N LEU A 217 18.34 -17.82 4.58
CA LEU A 217 19.66 -17.49 4.03
C LEU A 217 20.41 -18.73 3.52
N MET A 218 20.29 -19.88 4.19
CA MET A 218 20.91 -21.15 3.76
C MET A 218 20.38 -21.66 2.41
N ARG A 219 19.23 -21.16 1.94
CA ARG A 219 18.68 -21.50 0.62
C ARG A 219 19.35 -20.76 -0.53
N LEU A 220 20.24 -19.80 -0.27
CA LEU A 220 20.92 -19.04 -1.32
C LEU A 220 22.06 -19.86 -1.95
N ARG A 221 22.03 -19.92 -3.28
CA ARG A 221 23.13 -20.47 -4.09
C ARG A 221 24.38 -19.62 -3.93
N PRO A 222 25.57 -20.17 -4.26
CA PRO A 222 26.77 -19.34 -4.39
C PRO A 222 26.53 -18.16 -5.35
N GLY A 223 26.77 -16.93 -4.89
CA GLY A 223 26.46 -15.70 -5.63
C GLY A 223 24.99 -15.25 -5.55
N GLY A 224 24.15 -15.95 -4.79
CA GLY A 224 22.79 -15.55 -4.48
C GLY A 224 22.74 -14.35 -3.54
N ARG A 225 21.59 -13.69 -3.49
CA ARG A 225 21.39 -12.43 -2.77
C ARG A 225 20.26 -12.50 -1.75
N ALA A 226 20.49 -11.98 -0.55
CA ALA A 226 19.44 -11.72 0.43
C ALA A 226 19.24 -10.22 0.61
N VAL A 227 17.97 -9.79 0.68
CA VAL A 227 17.61 -8.45 1.12
C VAL A 227 16.64 -8.55 2.29
N LEU A 228 17.12 -8.15 3.47
CA LEU A 228 16.37 -8.11 4.71
C LEU A 228 15.80 -6.70 4.89
N LEU A 229 14.49 -6.60 5.08
CA LEU A 229 13.77 -5.35 5.24
C LEU A 229 13.18 -5.31 6.65
N GLU A 230 13.55 -4.29 7.41
CA GLU A 230 13.12 -4.18 8.80
C GLU A 230 12.84 -2.75 9.23
N ASP A 231 12.15 -2.67 10.36
CA ASP A 231 11.85 -1.45 11.10
C ASP A 231 11.76 -1.83 12.60
N PRO A 232 12.87 -1.74 13.36
CA PRO A 232 12.90 -2.20 14.76
C PRO A 232 11.87 -1.50 15.65
N ALA A 233 11.53 -0.24 15.35
CA ALA A 233 10.51 0.52 16.06
C ALA A 233 9.08 -0.04 15.84
N GLN A 234 8.90 -0.97 14.89
CA GLN A 234 7.63 -1.65 14.60
C GLN A 234 7.65 -3.13 14.96
N GLN A 235 8.50 -3.57 15.88
CA GLN A 235 8.46 -4.94 16.38
C GLN A 235 7.17 -5.20 17.15
N LEU A 236 6.37 -6.15 16.68
CA LEU A 236 5.08 -6.48 17.30
C LEU A 236 5.19 -7.58 18.37
N TYR A 237 6.18 -8.44 18.23
CA TYR A 237 6.33 -9.67 19.02
C TYR A 237 7.49 -9.53 20.02
N GLN A 238 7.16 -9.57 21.31
CA GLN A 238 8.14 -9.37 22.40
C GLN A 238 9.12 -10.53 22.56
N ASP A 239 8.75 -11.72 22.07
CA ASP A 239 9.57 -12.93 22.07
C ASP A 239 10.59 -12.98 20.93
N ARG A 240 10.70 -11.92 20.10
CA ARG A 240 11.69 -11.82 19.03
C ARG A 240 12.97 -11.16 19.54
N ALA A 241 14.07 -11.89 19.43
CA ALA A 241 15.38 -11.38 19.75
C ALA A 241 15.95 -10.56 18.59
N GLN A 242 16.62 -9.45 18.90
CA GLN A 242 17.50 -8.80 17.93
C GLN A 242 18.66 -9.75 17.63
N PHE A 243 19.02 -9.84 16.37
CA PHE A 243 20.12 -10.66 15.89
C PHE A 243 20.93 -9.87 14.88
N ASP A 244 22.20 -10.23 14.76
CA ASP A 244 23.10 -9.69 13.76
C ASP A 244 23.34 -10.72 12.66
N ILE A 245 23.63 -10.23 11.45
CA ILE A 245 24.00 -11.09 10.34
C ILE A 245 25.42 -10.73 9.96
N ALA A 246 26.33 -11.67 10.21
CA ALA A 246 27.74 -11.50 9.90
C ALA A 246 27.93 -11.08 8.45
N ASP A 247 28.79 -10.08 8.25
CA ASP A 247 29.19 -9.55 6.94
C ASP A 247 28.03 -8.97 6.09
N ALA A 248 26.88 -8.67 6.69
CA ALA A 248 25.79 -7.99 6.00
C ALA A 248 26.10 -6.50 5.80
N VAL A 249 25.88 -5.99 4.58
CA VAL A 249 25.90 -4.55 4.31
C VAL A 249 24.60 -3.94 4.86
N THR A 250 24.73 -3.00 5.79
CA THR A 250 23.56 -2.32 6.39
C THR A 250 23.31 -0.96 5.76
N ILE A 251 22.05 -0.70 5.42
CA ILE A 251 21.54 0.54 4.84
C ILE A 251 20.43 1.05 5.76
N SER A 252 20.57 2.28 6.23
CA SER A 252 19.57 2.93 7.07
C SER A 252 18.81 4.01 6.28
N SER A 253 17.50 4.14 6.52
CA SER A 253 16.65 5.15 5.89
C SER A 253 15.58 5.65 6.87
N ASN A 254 15.73 6.91 7.27
CA ASN A 254 14.78 7.59 8.17
C ASN A 254 13.75 8.42 7.40
N GLU A 255 13.81 8.39 6.07
CA GLU A 255 12.89 9.10 5.20
C GLU A 255 11.49 8.47 5.19
N ASN A 256 10.47 9.27 5.48
CA ASN A 256 9.07 8.90 5.38
C ASN A 256 8.39 9.69 4.24
N PHE A 257 8.02 8.97 3.18
CA PHE A 257 7.35 9.56 2.01
C PHE A 257 5.82 9.40 2.03
N ARG A 258 5.27 8.72 3.04
CA ARG A 258 3.87 8.27 3.08
C ARG A 258 3.00 9.15 3.98
N SER A 259 3.49 9.43 5.18
CA SER A 259 2.75 10.11 6.23
C SER A 259 2.83 11.63 6.06
N PRO A 260 1.78 12.39 6.37
CA PRO A 260 1.85 13.86 6.33
C PRO A 260 2.90 14.42 7.28
N HIS A 261 3.47 15.59 6.96
CA HIS A 261 4.52 16.23 7.77
C HIS A 261 4.10 16.49 9.20
N ALA A 262 2.86 16.91 9.41
CA ALA A 262 2.32 17.19 10.74
C ALA A 262 2.30 15.93 11.64
N LEU A 263 1.94 14.77 11.08
CA LEU A 263 1.96 13.50 11.80
C LEU A 263 3.39 13.06 12.15
N VAL A 264 4.33 13.21 11.22
CA VAL A 264 5.76 12.89 11.48
C VAL A 264 6.33 13.81 12.56
N ARG A 265 6.00 15.11 12.54
CA ARG A 265 6.38 16.04 13.61
C ARG A 265 5.82 15.64 14.97
N LEU A 266 4.58 15.17 15.03
CA LEU A 266 4.01 14.64 16.27
C LEU A 266 4.77 13.38 16.75
N ILE A 267 5.05 12.43 15.85
CA ILE A 267 5.82 11.21 16.15
C ILE A 267 7.20 11.56 16.75
N ASN A 268 7.93 12.48 16.11
CA ASN A 268 9.24 12.93 16.59
C ASN A 268 9.12 13.68 17.93
N GLY A 269 8.14 14.58 18.06
CA GLY A 269 7.91 15.35 19.28
C GLY A 269 7.57 14.49 20.50
N LEU A 270 6.84 13.39 20.28
CA LEU A 270 6.50 12.39 21.31
C LEU A 270 7.59 11.33 21.50
N ARG A 271 8.64 11.32 20.66
CA ARG A 271 9.72 10.32 20.68
C ARG A 271 9.19 8.88 20.61
N LEU A 272 8.25 8.64 19.70
CA LEU A 272 7.68 7.29 19.50
C LEU A 272 8.63 6.36 18.72
N THR A 273 9.75 6.88 18.25
CA THR A 273 10.82 6.14 17.56
C THR A 273 12.17 6.50 18.18
N ASP A 274 13.13 5.58 18.14
CA ASP A 274 14.48 5.77 18.71
C ASP A 274 15.30 6.85 17.98
N SER A 275 14.97 7.08 16.71
CA SER A 275 15.59 8.10 15.86
C SER A 275 14.53 9.00 15.24
N GLU A 276 14.91 10.23 14.91
CA GLU A 276 14.04 11.17 14.22
C GLU A 276 13.72 10.66 12.80
N VAL A 277 12.45 10.81 12.42
CA VAL A 277 11.92 10.47 11.10
C VAL A 277 11.87 11.73 10.24
N ASP A 278 12.39 11.66 9.03
CA ASP A 278 12.37 12.76 8.06
C ASP A 278 11.04 12.77 7.30
N ALA A 279 10.29 13.86 7.43
CA ALA A 279 9.03 14.04 6.70
C ALA A 279 9.30 14.46 5.24
N LEU A 280 9.16 13.53 4.29
CA LEU A 280 9.36 13.77 2.86
C LEU A 280 8.11 13.50 2.01
N SER A 281 6.95 13.33 2.65
CA SER A 281 5.66 13.27 1.96
C SER A 281 5.37 14.59 1.22
N PRO A 282 4.67 14.58 0.08
CA PRO A 282 4.28 15.81 -0.63
C PRO A 282 3.15 16.58 0.09
N HIS A 283 2.65 16.09 1.22
CA HIS A 283 1.50 16.64 1.92
C HIS A 283 1.85 17.07 3.33
N GLU A 284 1.59 18.34 3.65
CA GLU A 284 1.83 18.90 4.97
C GLU A 284 0.96 18.22 6.05
N GLY A 285 -0.32 18.02 5.75
CA GLY A 285 -1.32 17.53 6.71
C GLY A 285 -1.67 18.53 7.81
N GLU A 286 -2.65 18.18 8.62
CA GLU A 286 -3.02 18.91 9.83
C GLU A 286 -2.46 18.20 11.06
N MET A 287 -2.12 18.97 12.10
CA MET A 287 -1.60 18.43 13.35
C MET A 287 -2.69 17.54 13.99
N PRO A 288 -2.43 16.25 14.24
CA PRO A 288 -3.40 15.40 14.93
C PRO A 288 -3.58 15.91 16.36
N ASP A 289 -4.82 15.90 16.85
CA ASP A 289 -5.11 16.14 18.27
C ASP A 289 -4.99 14.80 19.04
N PRO A 290 -3.95 14.60 19.87
CA PRO A 290 -3.75 13.35 20.56
C PRO A 290 -4.76 13.20 21.70
N ILE A 291 -5.56 12.13 21.67
CA ILE A 291 -6.45 11.77 22.76
C ILE A 291 -5.64 11.03 23.83
N VAL A 292 -5.53 11.61 25.03
CA VAL A 292 -4.87 10.99 26.18
C VAL A 292 -5.88 10.18 26.99
N CYS A 293 -5.81 8.86 26.92
CA CYS A 293 -6.66 7.97 27.72
C CYS A 293 -6.05 7.76 29.11
N GLN A 294 -6.73 8.23 30.16
CA GLN A 294 -6.28 8.05 31.56
C GLN A 294 -6.47 6.63 32.09
N ARG A 295 -7.34 5.83 31.45
CA ARG A 295 -7.60 4.42 31.80
C ARG A 295 -7.71 3.60 30.50
N PRO A 296 -6.92 2.52 30.34
CA PRO A 296 -7.01 1.65 29.16
C PRO A 296 -8.41 1.07 28.97
N GLU A 297 -9.15 0.82 30.06
CA GLU A 297 -10.51 0.25 30.01
C GLU A 297 -11.57 1.22 29.46
N ALA A 298 -11.24 2.50 29.31
CA ALA A 298 -12.15 3.52 28.77
C ALA A 298 -12.03 3.68 27.24
N ILE A 299 -11.11 2.94 26.60
CA ILE A 299 -11.01 2.86 25.14
C ILE A 299 -12.15 1.92 24.70
N GLY A 300 -13.30 2.50 24.34
CA GLY A 300 -14.40 1.73 23.76
C GLY A 300 -13.97 1.08 22.43
N ASP A 301 -14.61 -0.03 22.08
CA ASP A 301 -14.40 -0.67 20.78
C ASP A 301 -14.64 0.36 19.65
N CYS A 302 -13.59 0.71 18.92
CA CYS A 302 -13.72 1.44 17.67
C CYS A 302 -14.34 0.49 16.65
N THR A 303 -15.66 0.54 16.52
CA THR A 303 -16.36 -0.01 15.36
C THR A 303 -16.09 0.93 14.19
N VAL A 304 -15.25 0.48 13.26
CA VAL A 304 -15.14 1.07 11.91
C VAL A 304 -16.25 0.49 11.05
#